data_AF-A0A497BGI2-F1
#
_entry.id   AF-A0A497BGI2-F1
#
_cell.length_a   1.000
_cell.length_b   1.000
_cell.length_c   1.000
_cell.angle_alpha   90.00
_cell.angle_beta   90.00
_cell.angle_gamma   90.00
#
_symmetry.space_group_name_H-M   'P 1'
#
loop_
_entity.id
_entity.type
_entity.pdbx_description
1 polymer ?
#
loop_
_entity_poly.entity_id
_entity_poly.type
_entity_poly.pdbx_seq_one_letter_code
_entity_poly.pdbx_strand_id
1 'polypeptide(L)'
;MSRKQPVTMFREAWLWSKKEERLYAKLCIGKTLHLFSGRSMLGDVRVDIDSSVATHKIDLSEGKLPFADLEFDTVIADPPWVGPQIWDKWEQLMKEIIRVCRKRVIFILGNLIFLLPKPFKLTKIYVVKKISPQIKLVYVWDRTDRILKEILGES
;
A
#
# COMPACT_ATOMS: atom_id res chain seq x y z
N MET A 1 -3.07 11.92 46.71
CA MET A 1 -2.66 11.20 45.49
C MET A 1 -3.36 11.81 44.28
N SER A 2 -2.63 12.52 43.42
CA SER A 2 -3.17 13.04 42.16
C SER A 2 -3.41 11.87 41.20
N ARG A 3 -4.68 11.46 41.01
CA ARG A 3 -5.04 10.63 39.86
C ARG A 3 -4.81 11.45 38.60
N LYS A 4 -3.69 11.23 37.91
CA LYS A 4 -3.48 11.74 36.56
C LYS A 4 -4.56 11.11 35.68
N GLN A 5 -5.63 11.84 35.41
CA GLN A 5 -6.59 11.41 34.40
C GLN A 5 -5.82 11.20 33.09
N PRO A 6 -5.95 10.02 32.45
CA PRO A 6 -5.33 9.82 31.15
C PRO A 6 -5.95 10.82 30.18
N VAL A 7 -5.13 11.76 29.69
CA VAL A 7 -5.55 12.71 28.68
C VAL A 7 -5.63 11.96 27.35
N THR A 8 -6.81 11.88 26.76
CA THR A 8 -6.99 11.30 25.42
C THR A 8 -6.36 12.23 24.40
N MET A 9 -5.17 11.86 23.92
CA MET A 9 -4.50 12.57 22.84
C MET A 9 -5.16 12.20 21.51
N PHE A 10 -5.84 13.17 20.89
CA PHE A 10 -6.34 13.02 19.53
C PHE A 10 -5.16 13.04 18.55
N ARG A 11 -5.21 12.15 17.56
CA ARG A 11 -4.26 12.08 16.46
C ARG A 11 -5.02 11.89 15.16
N GLU A 12 -4.45 12.38 14.07
CA GLU A 12 -4.97 12.12 12.73
C GLU A 12 -5.06 10.60 12.51
N ALA A 13 -6.27 10.09 12.28
CA ALA A 13 -6.51 8.66 12.19
C ALA A 13 -5.93 8.02 10.91
N TRP A 14 -5.64 8.85 9.90
CA TRP A 14 -5.06 8.48 8.62
C TRP A 14 -3.53 8.44 8.63
N LEU A 15 -2.88 9.01 9.65
CA LEU A 15 -1.43 8.90 9.81
C LEU A 15 -1.02 7.57 10.45
N TRP A 16 -0.01 6.93 9.88
CA TRP A 16 0.58 5.74 10.44
C TRP A 16 1.36 6.06 11.72
N SER A 17 1.20 5.22 12.73
CA SER A 17 2.10 5.25 13.88
C SER A 17 3.50 4.74 13.50
N LYS A 18 4.52 5.15 14.26
CA LYS A 18 5.88 4.63 14.11
C LYS A 18 5.97 3.09 14.18
N LYS A 19 5.03 2.44 14.87
CA LYS A 19 4.97 0.97 14.95
C LYS A 19 4.44 0.36 13.64
N GLU A 20 3.40 0.96 13.07
CA GLU A 20 2.88 0.58 11.75
C GLU A 20 3.94 0.78 10.67
N GLU A 21 4.56 1.96 10.61
CA GLU A 21 5.64 2.24 9.65
C GLU A 21 6.79 1.23 9.72
N ARG A 22 7.26 0.90 10.93
CA ARG A 22 8.31 -0.12 11.11
C ARG A 22 7.87 -1.51 10.67
N LEU A 23 6.60 -1.88 10.87
CA LEU A 23 6.07 -3.14 10.38
C LEU A 23 6.06 -3.12 8.86
N TYR A 24 5.54 -2.07 8.24
CA TYR A 24 5.39 -1.96 6.79
C TYR A 24 6.76 -1.95 6.10
N ALA A 25 7.74 -1.23 6.66
CA ALA A 25 9.12 -1.24 6.20
C ALA A 25 9.74 -2.64 6.19
N LYS A 26 9.47 -3.46 7.23
CA LYS A 26 9.95 -4.85 7.30
C LYS A 26 9.27 -5.77 6.30
N LEU A 27 8.06 -5.44 5.84
CA LEU A 27 7.34 -6.20 4.83
C LEU A 27 7.82 -5.86 3.41
N CYS A 28 8.35 -4.66 3.20
CA CYS A 28 8.90 -4.25 1.93
C CYS A 28 10.20 -5.01 1.62
N ILE A 29 10.39 -5.32 0.35
CA ILE A 29 11.59 -5.95 -0.20
C ILE A 29 12.09 -5.12 -1.39
N GLY A 30 13.40 -4.91 -1.48
CA GLY A 30 14.05 -4.20 -2.59
C GLY A 30 13.52 -2.78 -2.82
N LYS A 31 13.55 -2.34 -4.10
CA LYS A 31 13.10 -1.00 -4.50
C LYS A 31 11.59 -0.89 -4.33
N THR A 32 11.14 0.11 -3.56
CA THR A 32 9.76 0.25 -3.09
C THR A 32 9.08 1.49 -3.66
N LEU A 33 7.92 1.29 -4.28
CA LEU A 33 6.97 2.33 -4.67
C LEU A 33 5.86 2.42 -3.61
N HIS A 34 5.66 3.61 -3.07
CA HIS A 34 4.63 3.91 -2.09
C HIS A 34 3.56 4.81 -2.73
N LEU A 35 2.38 4.25 -2.97
CA LEU A 35 1.22 4.95 -3.50
C LEU A 35 0.33 5.47 -2.36
N PHE A 36 -0.25 6.66 -2.53
CA PHE A 36 -1.00 7.37 -1.48
C PHE A 36 -0.13 7.59 -0.23
N SER A 37 1.12 8.03 -0.44
CA SER A 37 2.12 8.03 0.63
C SER A 37 1.80 8.98 1.79
N GLY A 38 0.90 9.94 1.59
CA GLY A 38 0.60 10.98 2.56
C GLY A 38 1.89 11.63 3.05
N ARG A 39 2.07 11.69 4.38
CA ARG A 39 3.29 12.23 5.01
C ARG A 39 4.36 11.18 5.33
N SER A 40 4.19 9.93 4.90
CA SER A 40 5.15 8.87 5.22
C SER A 40 6.43 9.01 4.41
N MET A 41 7.56 8.78 5.06
CA MET A 41 8.88 8.71 4.41
C MET A 41 9.23 7.31 3.91
N LEU A 42 8.33 6.33 4.07
CA LEU A 42 8.57 4.96 3.62
C LEU A 42 8.57 4.86 2.07
N GLY A 43 9.55 4.14 1.53
CA GLY A 43 9.68 3.84 0.11
C GLY A 43 10.72 4.71 -0.60
N ASP A 44 11.32 4.19 -1.66
CA ASP A 44 12.29 4.90 -2.51
C ASP A 44 11.59 5.93 -3.39
N VAL A 45 10.42 5.56 -3.92
CA VAL A 45 9.54 6.43 -4.70
C VAL A 45 8.21 6.58 -3.97
N ARG A 46 7.76 7.82 -3.77
CA ARG A 46 6.57 8.17 -2.98
C ARG A 46 5.65 9.00 -3.85
N VAL A 47 4.43 8.51 -4.05
CA VAL A 47 3.42 9.12 -4.91
C VAL A 47 2.25 9.57 -4.06
N ASP A 48 1.98 10.86 -4.12
CA ASP A 48 0.82 11.49 -3.49
C ASP A 48 0.51 12.81 -4.19
N ILE A 49 -0.76 13.17 -4.32
CA ILE A 49 -1.16 14.38 -5.04
C ILE A 49 -0.76 15.67 -4.28
N ASP A 50 -0.80 15.64 -2.95
CA ASP A 50 -0.64 16.83 -2.12
C ASP A 50 0.20 16.55 -0.87
N SER A 51 1.38 15.95 -1.08
CA SER A 51 2.37 15.77 -0.04
C SER A 51 3.65 16.53 -0.36
N SER A 52 4.21 17.17 0.67
CA SER A 52 5.52 17.81 0.61
C SER A 52 6.69 16.81 0.60
N VAL A 53 6.44 15.55 0.97
CA VAL A 53 7.47 14.50 1.02
C VAL A 53 7.39 13.51 -0.14
N ALA A 54 6.37 13.65 -1.00
CA ALA A 54 6.25 12.86 -2.21
C ALA A 54 7.41 13.15 -3.17
N THR A 55 7.95 12.11 -3.79
CA THR A 55 8.92 12.27 -4.88
C THR A 55 8.22 12.57 -6.19
N HIS A 56 6.96 12.16 -6.34
CA HIS A 56 6.12 12.44 -7.50
C HIS A 56 4.74 12.91 -7.04
N LYS A 57 4.29 14.05 -7.57
CA LYS A 57 2.93 14.55 -7.36
C LYS A 57 2.05 14.11 -8.53
N ILE A 58 1.27 13.05 -8.30
CA ILE A 58 0.43 12.43 -9.34
C ILE A 58 -0.96 12.21 -8.75
N ASP A 59 -2.00 12.57 -9.50
CA ASP A 59 -3.36 12.16 -9.20
C ASP A 59 -3.53 10.68 -9.61
N LEU A 60 -3.48 9.80 -8.61
CA LEU A 60 -3.62 8.35 -8.81
C LEU A 60 -5.01 7.95 -9.31
N SER A 61 -5.99 8.86 -9.32
CA SER A 61 -7.27 8.63 -9.97
C SER A 61 -7.15 8.61 -11.50
N GLU A 62 -6.13 9.22 -12.10
CA GLU A 62 -5.92 9.16 -13.56
C GLU A 62 -5.48 7.77 -14.05
N GLY A 63 -5.09 6.88 -13.13
CA GLY A 63 -4.95 5.46 -13.40
C GLY A 63 -3.75 5.06 -14.26
N LYS A 64 -2.83 5.97 -14.59
CA LYS A 64 -1.58 5.64 -15.31
C LYS A 64 -0.35 6.05 -14.50
N LEU A 65 0.59 5.12 -14.34
CA LEU A 65 1.84 5.34 -13.61
C LEU A 65 3.01 5.57 -14.60
N PRO A 66 3.83 6.62 -14.44
CA PRO A 66 4.94 6.95 -15.34
C PRO A 66 6.20 6.12 -15.04
N PHE A 67 6.02 4.83 -14.73
CA PHE A 67 7.10 3.92 -14.34
C PHE A 67 7.17 2.74 -15.30
N ALA A 68 8.36 2.15 -15.41
CA ALA A 68 8.58 1.00 -16.26
C ALA A 68 7.92 -0.27 -15.69
N ASP A 69 7.70 -1.24 -16.57
CA ASP A 69 7.21 -2.56 -16.19
C ASP A 69 8.21 -3.20 -15.21
N LEU A 70 7.68 -3.81 -14.14
CA LEU A 70 8.44 -4.50 -13.10
C LEU A 70 9.56 -3.67 -12.45
N GLU A 71 9.46 -2.34 -12.49
CA GLU A 71 10.49 -1.43 -11.96
C GLU A 71 10.68 -1.57 -10.43
N PHE A 72 9.62 -1.92 -9.69
CA PHE A 72 9.63 -1.95 -8.24
C PHE A 72 9.52 -3.38 -7.70
N ASP A 73 10.36 -3.74 -6.76
CA ASP A 73 10.23 -5.00 -6.02
C ASP A 73 8.97 -5.02 -5.16
N THR A 74 8.66 -3.90 -4.50
CA THR A 74 7.48 -3.76 -3.67
C THR A 74 6.64 -2.57 -4.11
N VAL A 75 5.33 -2.77 -4.22
CA VAL A 75 4.35 -1.68 -4.24
C VAL A 75 3.54 -1.74 -2.96
N ILE A 76 3.51 -0.64 -2.21
CA ILE A 76 2.70 -0.47 -0.99
C ILE A 76 1.70 0.65 -1.18
N ALA A 77 0.45 0.44 -0.76
CA ALA A 77 -0.59 1.48 -0.85
C ALA A 77 -1.54 1.46 0.36
N ASP A 78 -1.90 2.64 0.85
CA ASP A 78 -2.99 2.88 1.83
C ASP A 78 -4.01 3.84 1.21
N PRO A 79 -4.81 3.36 0.25
CA PRO A 79 -5.72 4.20 -0.48
C PRO A 79 -6.82 4.79 0.41
N PRO A 80 -7.44 5.92 0.00
CA PRO A 80 -8.54 6.51 0.73
C PRO A 80 -9.73 5.54 0.83
N TRP A 81 -10.34 5.49 2.02
CA TRP A 81 -11.44 4.59 2.39
C TRP A 81 -12.80 4.89 1.73
N VAL A 82 -12.88 5.93 0.90
CA VAL A 82 -14.11 6.45 0.27
C VAL A 82 -14.49 5.63 -0.96
N GLY A 83 -14.67 4.32 -0.77
CA GLY A 83 -15.65 3.52 -1.48
C GLY A 83 -15.67 3.53 -3.03
N PRO A 84 -16.77 3.02 -3.62
CA PRO A 84 -16.90 2.62 -5.03
C PRO A 84 -16.91 3.69 -6.13
N GLN A 85 -16.99 4.98 -5.78
CA GLN A 85 -17.31 6.04 -6.76
C GLN A 85 -16.21 6.26 -7.81
N ILE A 86 -15.10 5.54 -7.67
CA ILE A 86 -13.88 5.62 -8.46
C ILE A 86 -13.48 4.23 -9.00
N TRP A 87 -14.37 3.22 -8.94
CA TRP A 87 -14.04 1.82 -9.24
C TRP A 87 -13.45 1.56 -10.63
N ASP A 88 -13.94 2.23 -11.67
CA ASP A 88 -13.36 2.08 -13.02
C ASP A 88 -11.89 2.55 -13.06
N LYS A 89 -11.61 3.66 -12.37
CA LYS A 89 -10.25 4.18 -12.21
C LYS A 89 -9.41 3.28 -11.30
N TRP A 90 -10.07 2.58 -10.37
CA TRP A 90 -9.46 1.59 -9.49
C TRP A 90 -8.97 0.37 -10.26
N GLU A 91 -9.76 -0.14 -11.20
CA GLU A 91 -9.35 -1.26 -12.06
C GLU A 91 -8.09 -0.89 -12.87
N GLN A 92 -8.07 0.31 -13.45
CA GLN A 92 -6.91 0.80 -14.19
C GLN A 92 -5.67 0.93 -13.30
N LEU A 93 -5.83 1.52 -12.11
CA LEU A 93 -4.74 1.61 -11.13
C LEU A 93 -4.25 0.22 -10.71
N MET A 94 -5.13 -0.76 -10.53
CA MET A 94 -4.73 -2.14 -10.21
C MET A 94 -3.91 -2.77 -11.35
N LYS A 95 -4.30 -2.55 -12.61
CA LYS A 95 -3.52 -3.00 -13.77
C LYS A 95 -2.12 -2.39 -13.77
N GLU A 96 -2.01 -1.09 -13.48
CA GLU A 96 -0.71 -0.43 -13.37
C GLU A 96 0.12 -0.94 -12.20
N ILE A 97 -0.48 -1.16 -11.02
CA ILE A 97 0.21 -1.75 -9.87
C ILE A 97 0.76 -3.12 -10.24
N ILE A 98 -0.02 -3.95 -10.93
CA ILE A 98 0.46 -5.25 -11.42
C ILE A 98 1.58 -5.07 -12.44
N ARG A 99 1.47 -4.10 -13.35
CA ARG A 99 2.49 -3.85 -14.38
C ARG A 99 3.83 -3.43 -13.78
N VAL A 100 3.83 -2.47 -12.86
CA VAL A 100 5.06 -1.89 -12.30
C VAL A 100 5.65 -2.71 -11.14
N CYS A 101 4.85 -3.59 -10.51
CA CYS A 101 5.29 -4.39 -9.37
C CYS A 101 5.89 -5.74 -9.79
N ARG A 102 7.14 -5.96 -9.41
CA ARG A 102 7.90 -7.19 -9.64
C ARG A 102 7.52 -8.29 -8.64
N LYS A 103 7.68 -8.07 -7.33
CA LYS A 103 7.64 -9.18 -6.35
C LYS A 103 6.48 -9.13 -5.39
N ARG A 104 6.19 -7.97 -4.78
CA ARG A 104 5.26 -7.90 -3.65
C ARG A 104 4.32 -6.70 -3.73
N VAL A 105 3.04 -6.96 -3.53
CA VAL A 105 2.05 -5.90 -3.31
C VAL A 105 1.60 -5.94 -1.85
N ILE A 106 1.55 -4.76 -1.23
CA ILE A 106 1.04 -4.57 0.13
C ILE A 106 -0.11 -3.57 0.07
N PHE A 107 -1.30 -3.99 0.50
CA PHE A 107 -2.40 -3.06 0.72
C PHE A 107 -2.74 -2.96 2.19
N ILE A 108 -2.77 -1.72 2.66
CA ILE A 108 -3.34 -1.37 3.94
C ILE A 108 -4.80 -1.05 3.66
N LEU A 109 -5.68 -1.92 4.13
CA LEU A 109 -7.11 -1.81 3.98
C LEU A 109 -7.81 -1.77 5.35
N GLY A 110 -9.06 -1.34 5.37
CA GLY A 110 -9.82 -1.06 6.57
C GLY A 110 -10.74 -2.24 6.77
N ASN A 111 -12.03 -1.98 6.70
CA ASN A 111 -13.04 -3.04 6.63
C ASN A 111 -13.16 -3.64 5.20
N LEU A 112 -12.40 -3.13 4.22
CA LEU A 112 -12.44 -3.62 2.86
C LEU A 112 -11.59 -4.88 2.71
N ILE A 113 -12.21 -5.97 2.28
CA ILE A 113 -11.52 -7.17 1.82
C ILE A 113 -11.30 -7.03 0.32
N PHE A 114 -10.06 -7.19 -0.12
CA PHE A 114 -9.68 -7.11 -1.52
C PHE A 114 -8.94 -8.37 -1.95
N LEU A 115 -9.11 -8.78 -3.21
CA LEU A 115 -8.36 -9.87 -3.82
C LEU A 115 -7.63 -9.34 -5.05
N LEU A 116 -6.31 -9.29 -4.97
CA LEU A 116 -5.48 -8.95 -6.12
C LEU A 116 -5.46 -10.14 -7.10
N PRO A 117 -5.73 -9.93 -8.40
CA PRO A 117 -5.73 -11.01 -9.38
C PRO A 117 -4.32 -11.55 -9.63
N LYS A 118 -4.24 -12.62 -10.43
CA LYS A 118 -2.96 -13.15 -10.95
C LYS A 118 -2.14 -12.01 -11.58
N PRO A 119 -0.79 -12.06 -11.48
CA PRO A 119 0.04 -13.19 -11.07
C PRO A 119 0.35 -13.27 -9.57
N PHE A 120 -0.35 -12.50 -8.75
CA PHE A 120 -0.09 -12.41 -7.31
C PHE A 120 -0.91 -13.44 -6.52
N LYS A 121 -0.31 -13.98 -5.45
CA LYS A 121 -0.97 -14.86 -4.48
C LYS A 121 -0.95 -14.20 -3.12
N LEU A 122 -2.10 -14.20 -2.43
CA LEU A 122 -2.17 -13.70 -1.06
C LEU A 122 -1.39 -14.65 -0.15
N THR A 123 -0.39 -14.12 0.58
CA THR A 123 0.46 -14.92 1.46
C THR A 123 0.21 -14.62 2.93
N LYS A 124 -0.11 -13.37 3.28
CA LYS A 124 -0.38 -12.95 4.67
C LYS A 124 -1.46 -11.89 4.76
N ILE A 125 -2.18 -11.90 5.89
CA ILE A 125 -3.03 -10.80 6.33
C ILE A 125 -2.63 -10.47 7.78
N TYR A 126 -2.32 -9.20 8.06
CA TYR A 126 -2.07 -8.71 9.41
C TYR A 126 -3.25 -7.87 9.88
N VAL A 127 -3.60 -7.99 11.16
CA VAL A 127 -4.57 -7.11 11.83
C VAL A 127 -3.78 -6.11 12.68
N VAL A 128 -3.68 -4.86 12.23
CA VAL A 128 -2.82 -3.84 12.89
C VAL A 128 -3.59 -2.90 13.81
N LYS A 129 -4.91 -2.81 13.64
CA LYS A 129 -5.80 -2.03 14.50
C LYS A 129 -7.14 -2.74 14.59
N LYS A 130 -7.66 -2.89 15.80
CA LYS A 130 -8.99 -3.42 16.08
C LYS A 130 -9.69 -2.44 17.02
N ILE A 131 -10.49 -1.54 16.47
CA ILE A 131 -11.35 -0.62 17.23
C ILE A 131 -12.76 -0.85 16.71
N SER A 132 -13.52 -1.73 17.36
CA SER A 132 -14.88 -2.10 16.92
C SER A 132 -15.72 -0.85 16.57
N PRO A 133 -16.37 -0.81 15.40
CA PRO A 133 -16.50 -1.84 14.36
C PRO A 133 -15.41 -1.80 13.26
N GLN A 134 -14.37 -0.99 13.44
CA GLN A 134 -13.30 -0.78 12.47
C GLN A 134 -12.11 -1.71 12.72
N ILE A 135 -11.64 -2.33 11.64
CA ILE A 135 -10.39 -3.07 11.59
C ILE A 135 -9.49 -2.40 10.56
N LYS A 136 -8.17 -2.41 10.81
CA LYS A 136 -7.16 -2.10 9.80
C LYS A 136 -6.41 -3.39 9.49
N LEU A 137 -6.57 -3.86 8.27
CA LEU A 137 -5.98 -5.06 7.70
C LEU A 137 -4.80 -4.67 6.82
N VAL A 138 -3.76 -5.49 6.81
CA VAL A 138 -2.62 -5.33 5.90
C VAL A 138 -2.47 -6.62 5.14
N TYR A 139 -2.78 -6.57 3.87
CA TYR A 139 -2.70 -7.69 2.96
C TYR A 139 -1.33 -7.69 2.30
N VAL A 140 -0.71 -8.86 2.23
CA VAL A 140 0.57 -9.07 1.53
C VAL A 140 0.35 -10.12 0.46
N TRP A 141 0.58 -9.73 -0.78
CA TRP A 141 0.61 -10.64 -1.91
C TRP A 141 2.01 -10.73 -2.49
N ASP A 142 2.40 -11.94 -2.85
CA ASP A 142 3.66 -12.21 -3.52
C ASP A 142 3.39 -12.74 -4.93
N ARG A 143 4.13 -12.24 -5.92
CA ARG A 143 4.17 -12.80 -7.27
C ARG A 143 4.97 -14.10 -7.21
N THR A 144 4.45 -15.16 -7.81
CA THR A 144 5.15 -16.45 -7.77
C THR A 144 6.41 -16.40 -8.66
N ASP A 145 7.51 -16.95 -8.17
CA ASP A 145 8.80 -16.97 -8.89
C ASP A 145 8.69 -17.62 -10.26
N ARG A 146 7.83 -18.63 -10.40
CA ARG A 146 7.54 -19.27 -11.69
C ARG A 146 7.01 -18.28 -12.73
N ILE A 147 6.04 -17.44 -12.36
CA ILE A 147 5.46 -16.46 -13.28
C ILE A 147 6.45 -15.33 -13.55
N LEU A 148 7.26 -14.95 -12.56
CA LEU A 148 8.35 -14.00 -12.76
C LEU A 148 9.36 -14.48 -13.81
N LYS A 149 9.81 -15.72 -13.68
CA LYS A 149 10.70 -16.39 -14.64
C LYS A 149 10.10 -16.46 -16.05
N GLU A 150 8.82 -16.85 -16.14
CA GLU A 150 8.08 -16.86 -17.42
C GLU A 150 8.00 -15.46 -18.05
N ILE A 151 7.77 -14.40 -17.27
CA ILE A 151 7.71 -13.02 -17.79
C ILE A 151 9.09 -12.49 -18.19
N LEU A 152 10.14 -12.83 -17.44
CA LEU A 152 11.51 -12.37 -17.68
C LEU A 152 12.23 -13.19 -18.76
N GLY A 153 11.61 -14.27 -19.27
CA GLY A 153 12.23 -15.17 -20.25
C GLY A 153 13.35 -16.04 -19.66
N GLU A 154 13.41 -16.16 -18.34
CA GLU A 154 14.42 -16.93 -17.63
C GLU A 154 13.89 -18.36 -17.43
N SER A 155 14.34 -19.28 -18.29
CA SER A 155 13.98 -20.71 -18.24
C SER A 155 14.69 -21.42 -17.08
#